data_AF-A0A3D3WA62-F1
#
_entry.id   AF-A0A3D3WA62-F1
#
_cell.length_a   1.000
_cell.length_b   1.000
_cell.length_c   1.000
_cell.angle_alpha   90.00
_cell.angle_beta   90.00
_cell.angle_gamma   90.00
#
_symmetry.space_group_name_H-M   'P 1'
#
loop_
_entity.id
_entity.type
_entity.pdbx_description
1 polymer ?
#
loop_
_entity_poly.entity_id
_entity_poly.type
_entity_poly.pdbx_seq_one_letter_code
_entity_poly.pdbx_strand_id
1 'polypeptide(L)' 'MKEYVRAYPLFSLCGLNCGLCPRYHTEGESRCPGCGGPAFHLKHPSCAVITCSRKHGGVEHCCQ' A
#
# COMPACT_ATOMS: atom_id res chain seq x y z
N MET A 1 7.95 5.42 8.30
CA MET A 1 8.75 4.55 7.40
C MET A 1 9.42 5.45 6.37
N LYS A 2 10.61 5.11 5.88
CA LYS A 2 11.21 5.82 4.74
C LYS A 2 10.35 5.60 3.49
N GLU A 3 10.54 6.44 2.48
CA GLU A 3 9.86 6.28 1.20
C GLU A 3 10.06 4.87 0.64
N TYR A 4 8.95 4.26 0.22
CA TYR A 4 8.89 2.91 -0.32
C TYR A 4 7.90 2.94 -1.46
N VAL A 5 8.44 2.82 -2.67
CA VAL A 5 7.67 2.87 -3.91
C VAL A 5 7.65 1.48 -4.51
N ARG A 6 6.48 1.05 -4.98
CA ARG A 6 6.28 -0.21 -5.69
C ARG A 6 6.00 0.05 -7.15
N ALA A 7 6.38 -0.90 -8.01
CA ALA A 7 6.11 -0.79 -9.44
C ALA A 7 4.60 -0.86 -9.74
N TYR A 8 3.86 -1.63 -8.94
CA TYR A 8 2.43 -1.84 -9.14
C TYR A 8 1.64 -1.61 -7.83
N PRO A 9 1.51 -0.35 -7.36
CA PRO A 9 0.87 -0.03 -6.09
C PRO A 9 -0.65 -0.31 -6.08
N LEU A 10 -1.24 -0.54 -7.25
CA LEU A 10 -2.63 -0.97 -7.42
C LEU A 10 -2.84 -2.44 -7.03
N PHE A 11 -1.78 -3.26 -7.04
CA PHE A 11 -1.86 -4.59 -6.47
C PHE A 11 -1.77 -4.50 -4.95
N SER A 12 -2.77 -5.08 -4.32
CA SER A 12 -2.96 -5.01 -2.89
C SER A 12 -1.91 -5.80 -2.15
N LEU A 13 -1.08 -5.07 -1.40
CA LEU A 13 -0.19 -5.69 -0.44
C LEU A 13 -0.93 -6.08 0.84
N CYS A 14 -2.00 -5.33 1.18
CA CYS A 14 -2.80 -5.54 2.39
C CYS A 14 -3.85 -6.64 2.25
N GLY A 15 -3.83 -7.43 1.18
CA GLY A 15 -4.85 -8.45 0.89
C GLY A 15 -6.17 -7.91 0.33
N LEU A 16 -6.45 -6.62 0.48
CA LEU A 16 -7.63 -5.95 -0.11
C LEU A 16 -7.30 -5.37 -1.48
N ASN A 17 -7.81 -5.96 -2.57
CA ASN A 17 -7.69 -5.44 -3.94
C ASN A 17 -7.89 -3.91 -3.94
N CYS A 18 -6.86 -3.13 -4.30
CA CYS A 18 -6.94 -1.67 -4.19
C CYS A 18 -8.05 -1.10 -5.08
N GLY A 19 -8.37 -1.77 -6.20
CA GLY A 19 -9.51 -1.42 -7.05
C GLY A 19 -10.88 -1.63 -6.39
N LEU A 20 -10.96 -2.38 -5.28
CA LEU A 20 -12.16 -2.54 -4.46
C LEU A 20 -12.09 -1.78 -3.12
N CYS A 21 -10.95 -1.14 -2.81
CA CYS A 21 -10.74 -0.49 -1.53
C CYS A 21 -11.41 0.89 -1.51
N PRO A 22 -12.36 1.17 -0.61
CA PRO A 22 -13.01 2.48 -0.53
C PRO A 22 -12.02 3.61 -0.25
N ARG A 23 -10.93 3.32 0.48
CA ARG A 23 -9.88 4.31 0.77
C ARG A 23 -9.10 4.73 -0.46
N TYR A 24 -8.97 3.85 -1.45
CA TYR A 24 -8.30 4.15 -2.71
C TYR A 24 -9.17 5.05 -3.61
N HIS A 25 -10.49 4.85 -3.57
CA HIS A 25 -11.49 5.63 -4.32
C HIS A 25 -12.07 6.81 -3.54
N THR A 26 -11.56 7.08 -2.34
CA THR A 26 -11.99 8.26 -1.58
C THR A 26 -11.45 9.50 -2.28
N GLU A 27 -12.31 10.45 -2.62
CA GLU A 27 -11.90 11.77 -3.08
C GLU A 27 -11.49 12.64 -1.88
N GLY A 28 -10.33 13.30 -1.98
CA GLY A 28 -9.79 14.20 -0.95
C GLY A 28 -8.41 13.80 -0.41
N GLU A 29 -7.88 14.63 0.50
CA GLU A 29 -6.49 14.49 0.97
C GLU A 29 -6.19 13.18 1.68
N SER A 30 -7.21 12.52 2.24
CA SER A 30 -7.02 11.26 2.95
C SER A 30 -6.91 10.05 2.00
N ARG A 31 -7.08 10.24 0.68
CA ARG A 31 -7.04 9.17 -0.33
C ARG A 31 -5.79 8.31 -0.18
N CYS A 32 -5.98 6.99 -0.17
CA CYS A 32 -4.87 6.05 -0.22
C CYS A 32 -4.33 5.99 -1.66
N PRO A 33 -3.03 6.22 -1.89
CA PRO A 33 -2.44 6.15 -3.23
C PRO A 33 -2.21 4.72 -3.74
N GLY A 34 -2.66 3.70 -3.00
CA GLY A 34 -2.30 2.29 -3.20
C GLY A 34 -1.10 1.89 -2.36
N CYS A 35 -0.95 0.59 -2.08
CA CYS A 35 0.11 0.08 -1.21
C CYS A 35 1.48 0.37 -1.80
N GLY A 36 2.26 1.27 -1.17
CA GLY A 36 3.55 1.71 -1.71
C GLY A 36 3.42 2.63 -2.93
N GLY A 37 2.28 3.30 -3.10
CA GLY A 37 2.12 4.37 -4.09
C GLY A 37 2.86 5.65 -3.71
N PRO A 38 2.86 6.66 -4.59
CA PRO A 38 3.49 7.96 -4.33
C PRO A 38 2.99 8.56 -3.01
N ALA A 39 3.90 9.11 -2.19
CA ALA A 39 3.58 9.70 -0.89
C ALA A 39 2.86 8.76 0.12
N PHE A 40 2.81 7.43 -0.12
CA PHE A 40 2.16 6.49 0.80
C PHE A 40 2.73 6.58 2.22
N HIS A 41 4.05 6.74 2.36
CA HIS A 41 4.71 6.84 3.65
C HIS A 41 4.30 8.09 4.47
N LEU A 42 3.78 9.13 3.81
CA LEU A 42 3.23 10.33 4.49
C LEU A 42 1.81 10.07 5.04
N LYS A 43 1.00 9.29 4.31
CA LYS A 43 -0.36 8.92 4.72
C LYS A 43 -0.40 7.73 5.68
N HIS A 44 0.57 6.83 5.53
CA HIS A 44 0.68 5.57 6.27
C HIS A 44 2.13 5.36 6.77
N PRO A 45 2.59 6.16 7.74
CA PRO A 45 3.98 6.12 8.20
C PRO A 45 4.38 4.81 8.92
N SER A 46 3.42 4.01 9.38
CA SER A 46 3.64 2.80 10.18
C SER A 46 2.95 1.56 9.59
N CYS A 47 2.89 1.45 8.26
CA CYS A 47 2.22 0.31 7.61
C CYS A 47 2.87 -1.04 7.95
N ALA A 48 2.19 -1.82 8.79
CA ALA A 48 2.61 -3.16 9.19
C ALA A 48 2.68 -4.13 8.01
N VAL A 49 1.79 -3.97 7.03
CA VAL A 49 1.73 -4.82 5.83
C VAL A 49 3.00 -4.68 4.97
N ILE A 50 3.44 -3.45 4.68
CA ILE A 50 4.70 -3.24 3.93
C ILE A 50 5.88 -3.78 4.71
N THR A 51 5.88 -3.57 6.04
CA THR A 51 6.92 -4.10 6.92
C THR A 51 6.95 -5.63 6.88
N CYS A 52 5.79 -6.28 6.85
CA CYS A 52 5.63 -7.72 6.69
C CYS A 52 6.17 -8.17 5.32
N SER A 53 5.68 -7.59 4.22
CA SER A 53 6.16 -7.91 2.85
C SER A 53 7.67 -7.85 2.75
N ARG A 54 8.32 -6.79 3.29
CA ARG A 54 9.78 -6.67 3.29
C ARG A 54 10.49 -7.80 4.04
N LYS A 55 9.90 -8.33 5.11
CA LYS A 55 10.45 -9.49 5.83
C LYS A 55 10.30 -10.79 5.04
N HIS A 56 9.32 -10.87 4.15
CA HIS A 56 9.02 -12.03 3.30
C HIS A 56 9.50 -11.87 1.85
N GLY A 57 10.60 -11.15 1.64
CA GLY A 57 11.23 -11.03 0.31
C GLY A 57 10.63 -9.94 -0.59
N GLY A 58 9.77 -9.07 -0.06
CA GLY A 58 9.24 -7.92 -0.80
C GLY A 58 8.18 -8.30 -1.83
N VAL A 59 7.28 -9.24 -1.48
CA VAL A 59 6.20 -9.70 -2.38
C VAL A 59 5.36 -8.53 -2.92
N GLU A 60 4.91 -8.66 -4.16
CA GLU A 60 4.09 -7.65 -4.85
C GLU A 60 2.59 -7.76 -4.55
N HIS A 61 2.14 -8.85 -3.95
CA HIS A 61 0.76 -8.97 -3.49
C HIS A 61 0.70 -9.99 -2.37
N CYS A 62 -0.31 -9.86 -1.53
CA CYS A 62 -0.61 -10.83 -0.47
C CYS A 62 -1.94 -11.50 -0.80
N CYS A 63 -1.97 -12.84 -0.72
CA CYS A 63 -3.18 -13.66 -0.87
C CYS A 63 -3.66 -14.27 0.46
N GLN A 64 -3.11 -13.79 1.59
CA GLN A 64 -3.44 -14.26 2.93
C GLN A 64 -4.86 -13.83 3.36
#